data_AF-A0A132GUD3-F1
#
_entry.id   AF-A0A132GUD3-F1
#
_cell.length_a   1.000
_cell.length_b   1.000
_cell.length_c   1.000
_cell.angle_alpha   90.00
_cell.angle_beta   90.00
_cell.angle_gamma   90.00
#
_symmetry.space_group_name_H-M   'P 1'
#
loop_
_entity.id
_entity.type
_entity.pdbx_description
1 polymer ?
#
loop_
_entity_poly.entity_id
_entity_poly.type
_entity_poly.pdbx_seq_one_letter_code
_entity_poly.pdbx_strand_id
1 'polypeptide(L)'
;MSDKNDKELNLNFDEHIRQGEPQKKERAEAWRVAIGLQAVDGLKVSDYLLELARRNIEGEISMEEVDKLLDECYEEKHRIRDTWREYETYTKIDVHPDPEGSKRGRPI
;
A
#
# COMPACT_ATOMS: atom_id res chain seq x y z
N MET A 1 19.58 -9.24 -14.95
CA MET A 1 18.64 -8.47 -15.78
C MET A 1 17.33 -8.32 -15.01
N SER A 2 17.20 -7.31 -14.15
CA SER A 2 15.91 -7.00 -13.50
C SER A 2 15.93 -5.59 -12.89
N ASP A 3 16.15 -4.57 -13.74
CA ASP A 3 16.17 -3.16 -13.34
C ASP A 3 15.10 -2.34 -14.10
N LYS A 4 13.89 -2.89 -14.27
CA LYS A 4 12.83 -2.24 -15.07
C LYS A 4 11.55 -1.88 -14.32
N ASN A 5 11.41 -2.20 -13.03
CA ASN A 5 10.14 -1.97 -12.32
C ASN A 5 10.07 -0.70 -11.45
N ASP A 6 11.19 0.00 -11.20
CA ASP A 6 11.17 1.16 -10.30
C ASP A 6 10.83 2.49 -11.01
N LYS A 7 10.66 2.48 -12.34
CA LYS A 7 10.45 3.71 -13.14
C LYS A 7 9.01 3.99 -13.55
N GLU A 8 8.06 3.07 -13.33
CA GLU A 8 6.68 3.22 -13.82
C GLU A 8 5.70 3.82 -12.79
N LEU A 9 6.05 3.88 -11.50
CA LEU A 9 5.21 4.47 -10.45
C LEU A 9 5.44 5.98 -10.24
N ASN A 10 6.09 6.65 -11.19
CA ASN A 10 6.18 8.10 -11.14
C ASN A 10 4.91 8.69 -11.76
N LEU A 11 3.88 8.88 -10.92
CA LEU A 11 2.66 9.60 -11.28
C LEU A 11 3.01 11.00 -11.79
N ASN A 12 3.11 11.14 -13.10
CA ASN A 12 3.37 12.42 -13.73
C ASN A 12 2.07 13.19 -13.87
N PHE A 13 1.60 13.77 -12.77
CA PHE A 13 0.39 14.62 -12.74
C PHE A 13 0.43 15.71 -13.82
N ASP A 14 1.62 16.21 -14.17
CA ASP A 14 1.80 17.24 -15.21
C ASP A 14 1.46 16.74 -16.63
N GLU A 15 1.53 15.44 -16.89
CA GLU A 15 1.10 14.88 -18.18
C GLU A 15 -0.42 14.91 -18.30
N HIS A 16 -1.13 14.48 -17.26
CA HIS A 16 -2.60 14.49 -17.24
C HIS A 16 -3.17 15.92 -17.21
N ILE A 17 -2.47 16.87 -16.59
CA ILE A 17 -2.86 18.30 -16.61
C ILE A 17 -2.68 18.92 -18.01
N ARG A 18 -1.76 18.40 -18.83
CA ARG A 18 -1.50 18.89 -20.19
C ARG A 18 -2.40 18.26 -21.25
N GLN A 19 -2.88 17.05 -21.03
CA GLN A 19 -3.83 16.40 -21.93
C GLN A 19 -5.22 17.04 -21.77
N GLY A 20 -5.80 17.53 -22.88
CA GLY A 20 -6.96 18.42 -22.90
C GLY A 20 -8.31 17.83 -22.48
N GLU A 21 -8.36 16.75 -21.70
CA GLU A 21 -9.60 16.21 -21.14
C GLU A 21 -9.91 16.88 -19.78
N PRO A 22 -10.97 17.70 -19.68
CA PRO A 22 -11.26 18.46 -18.47
C PRO A 22 -11.38 17.60 -17.22
N GLN A 23 -12.00 16.42 -17.34
CA GLN A 23 -12.25 15.52 -16.22
C GLN A 23 -10.97 14.88 -15.68
N LYS A 24 -10.02 14.49 -16.55
CA LYS A 24 -8.73 13.94 -16.12
C LYS A 24 -7.89 14.99 -15.42
N LYS A 25 -7.90 16.22 -15.94
CA LYS A 25 -7.23 17.37 -15.32
C LYS A 25 -7.79 17.67 -13.93
N GLU A 26 -9.11 17.75 -13.78
CA GLU A 26 -9.76 17.99 -12.48
C GLU A 26 -9.39 16.93 -11.45
N ARG A 27 -9.42 15.64 -11.83
CA ARG A 27 -9.00 14.55 -10.93
C ARG A 27 -7.52 14.63 -10.59
N ALA A 28 -6.65 14.91 -11.56
CA ALA A 28 -5.21 15.04 -11.33
C ALA A 28 -4.88 16.20 -10.39
N GLU A 29 -5.59 17.33 -10.51
CA GLU A 29 -5.45 18.47 -9.60
C GLU A 29 -5.91 18.11 -8.18
N ALA A 30 -7.05 17.42 -8.03
CA ALA A 30 -7.55 16.97 -6.73
C ALA A 30 -6.56 16.03 -6.03
N TRP A 31 -6.04 15.02 -6.73
CA TRP A 31 -5.04 14.09 -6.19
C TRP A 31 -3.73 14.79 -5.83
N ARG A 32 -3.26 15.74 -6.66
CA ARG A 32 -2.05 16.51 -6.38
C ARG A 32 -2.19 17.35 -5.10
N VAL A 33 -3.35 17.98 -4.88
CA VAL A 33 -3.61 18.75 -3.66
C VAL A 33 -3.64 17.83 -2.43
N ALA A 34 -4.35 16.70 -2.50
CA ALA A 34 -4.45 15.76 -1.38
C ALA A 34 -3.08 15.18 -0.98
N ILE A 35 -2.29 14.73 -1.97
CA ILE A 35 -0.94 14.21 -1.75
C ILE A 35 0.00 15.32 -1.23
N GLY A 36 -0.11 16.52 -1.80
CA GLY A 36 0.65 17.68 -1.35
C GLY A 36 0.35 18.03 0.11
N LEU A 37 -0.92 17.96 0.53
CA LEU A 37 -1.33 18.18 1.90
C LEU A 37 -0.72 17.13 2.84
N GLN A 38 -0.74 15.85 2.47
CA GLN A 38 -0.09 14.79 3.24
C GLN A 38 1.43 15.01 3.36
N ALA A 39 2.08 15.49 2.30
CA ALA A 39 3.51 15.77 2.30
C ALA A 39 3.88 16.94 3.24
N VAL A 40 3.01 17.95 3.37
CA VAL A 40 3.17 19.05 4.35
C VAL A 40 3.18 18.50 5.77
N ASP A 41 2.38 17.47 6.04
CA ASP A 41 2.37 16.76 7.32
C ASP A 41 3.54 15.76 7.49
N GLY A 42 4.44 15.68 6.52
CA GLY A 42 5.58 14.76 6.52
C GLY A 42 5.19 13.29 6.29
N LEU A 43 3.97 13.02 5.83
CA LEU A 43 3.49 11.68 5.55
C LEU A 43 3.91 11.25 4.14
N LYS A 44 4.51 10.05 4.05
CA LYS A 44 4.81 9.44 2.76
C LYS A 44 3.57 8.68 2.26
N VAL A 45 3.16 9.01 1.05
CA VAL A 45 2.09 8.29 0.35
C VAL A 45 2.56 6.90 -0.06
N SER A 46 1.68 5.91 0.04
CA SER A 46 1.98 4.52 -0.35
C SER A 46 1.88 4.35 -1.87
N ASP A 47 2.67 3.42 -2.41
CA ASP A 47 2.63 3.08 -3.85
C ASP A 47 1.23 2.58 -4.28
N TYR A 48 0.51 1.93 -3.37
CA TYR A 48 -0.87 1.52 -3.60
C TYR A 48 -1.82 2.72 -3.80
N LEU A 49 -1.68 3.78 -2.99
CA LEU A 49 -2.51 4.98 -3.16
C LEU A 49 -2.16 5.72 -4.45
N LEU A 50 -0.88 5.73 -4.84
CA LEU A 50 -0.44 6.27 -6.13
C LEU A 50 -1.08 5.51 -7.30
N GLU A 51 -1.13 4.18 -7.23
CA GLU A 51 -1.79 3.40 -8.28
C GLU A 51 -3.29 3.66 -8.36
N LEU A 52 -3.99 3.75 -7.21
CA LEU A 52 -5.42 4.11 -7.19
C LEU A 52 -5.67 5.51 -7.77
N ALA A 53 -4.82 6.48 -7.46
CA ALA A 53 -4.90 7.82 -8.02
C ALA A 53 -4.75 7.81 -9.55
N ARG A 54 -3.79 7.05 -10.08
CA ARG A 54 -3.60 6.89 -11.53
C ARG A 54 -4.86 6.34 -12.20
N ARG A 55 -5.39 5.23 -11.69
CA ARG A 55 -6.56 4.55 -12.25
C ARG A 55 -7.80 5.44 -12.19
N ASN A 56 -7.94 6.23 -11.12
CA ASN A 56 -9.02 7.21 -11.03
C ASN A 56 -8.88 8.37 -12.03
N ILE A 57 -7.68 8.91 -12.20
CA ILE A 57 -7.39 9.96 -13.20
C ILE A 57 -7.67 9.46 -14.61
N GLU A 58 -7.28 8.22 -14.93
CA GLU A 58 -7.56 7.60 -16.23
C GLU A 58 -9.04 7.25 -16.43
N GLY A 59 -9.83 7.26 -15.36
CA GLY A 59 -11.25 6.91 -15.39
C GLY A 59 -11.53 5.42 -15.42
N GLU A 60 -10.56 4.60 -15.04
CA GLU A 60 -10.73 3.16 -14.86
C GLU A 60 -11.58 2.82 -13.63
N ILE A 61 -11.52 3.68 -12.60
CA ILE A 61 -12.29 3.53 -11.35
C ILE A 61 -12.87 4.86 -10.89
N SER A 62 -14.04 4.82 -10.27
CA SER A 62 -14.68 5.96 -9.62
C SER A 62 -14.01 6.29 -8.28
N MET A 63 -14.32 7.46 -7.71
CA MET A 63 -13.86 7.79 -6.36
C MET A 63 -14.48 6.86 -5.30
N GLU A 64 -15.72 6.43 -5.51
CA GLU A 64 -16.42 5.48 -4.62
C GLU A 64 -15.72 4.11 -4.62
N GLU A 65 -15.21 3.67 -5.78
CA GLU A 65 -14.43 2.44 -5.89
C GLU A 65 -13.06 2.58 -5.22
N VAL A 66 -12.42 3.75 -5.32
CA VAL A 66 -11.19 4.05 -4.58
C VAL A 66 -11.43 3.94 -3.07
N ASP A 67 -12.48 4.56 -2.55
CA ASP A 67 -12.81 4.52 -1.12
C ASP A 67 -13.04 3.07 -0.65
N LYS A 68 -13.81 2.29 -1.41
CA LYS A 68 -14.04 0.88 -1.09
C LYS A 68 -12.75 0.05 -1.08
N LEU A 69 -11.86 0.26 -2.04
CA LEU A 69 -10.58 -0.44 -2.12
C LEU A 69 -9.65 -0.05 -0.95
N LEU A 70 -9.72 1.19 -0.48
CA LEU A 70 -9.00 1.64 0.71
C LEU A 70 -9.55 1.00 1.97
N ASP A 71 -10.88 0.99 2.14
CA ASP A 71 -11.54 0.35 3.28
C ASP A 71 -11.18 -1.14 3.37
N GLU A 72 -11.28 -1.89 2.27
CA GLU A 72 -10.88 -3.30 2.19
C GLU A 72 -9.40 -3.50 2.57
N CYS A 73 -8.51 -2.60 2.13
CA CYS A 73 -7.09 -2.65 2.49
C CYS A 73 -6.84 -2.42 3.99
N TYR A 74 -7.55 -1.48 4.61
CA TYR A 74 -7.44 -1.22 6.04
C TYR A 74 -8.02 -2.37 6.86
N GLU A 75 -9.18 -2.89 6.50
CA GLU A 75 -9.78 -4.07 7.16
C GLU A 75 -8.85 -5.28 7.12
N GLU A 76 -8.23 -5.57 5.97
CA GLU A 76 -7.25 -6.64 5.83
C GLU A 76 -6.02 -6.41 6.72
N LYS A 77 -5.47 -5.19 6.74
CA LYS A 77 -4.33 -4.84 7.61
C LYS A 77 -4.67 -4.98 9.09
N HIS A 78 -5.87 -4.57 9.49
CA HIS A 78 -6.36 -4.72 10.85
C HIS A 78 -6.49 -6.21 11.22
N ARG A 79 -7.10 -7.01 10.34
CA ARG A 79 -7.24 -8.47 10.52
C ARG A 79 -5.86 -9.14 10.68
N ILE A 80 -4.91 -8.82 9.81
CA ILE A 80 -3.55 -9.36 9.88
C ILE A 80 -2.89 -8.98 11.21
N ARG A 81 -2.92 -7.70 11.60
CA ARG A 81 -2.35 -7.24 12.87
C ARG A 81 -2.97 -7.98 14.08
N ASP A 82 -4.27 -8.17 14.08
CA ASP A 82 -4.99 -8.81 15.19
C ASP A 82 -4.67 -10.32 15.25
N THR A 83 -4.52 -11.00 14.11
CA THR A 83 -4.03 -12.40 14.08
C THR A 83 -2.61 -12.55 14.62
N TRP A 84 -1.66 -11.66 14.25
CA TRP A 84 -0.28 -11.72 14.77
C TRP A 84 -0.22 -11.44 16.28
N ARG A 85 -1.06 -10.54 16.78
CA ARG A 85 -1.18 -10.27 18.23
C ARG A 85 -1.64 -11.51 19.00
N GLU A 86 -2.57 -12.28 18.45
CA GLU A 86 -3.05 -13.53 19.04
C GLU A 86 -1.94 -14.60 19.09
N TYR A 87 -1.18 -14.80 18.00
CA TYR A 87 -0.02 -15.71 17.99
C TYR A 87 1.06 -15.33 19.02
N GLU A 88 1.32 -14.03 19.18
CA GLU A 88 2.24 -13.53 20.19
C GLU A 88 1.76 -13.71 21.63
N THR A 89 0.45 -13.82 21.87
CA THR A 89 -0.10 -14.17 23.19
C THR A 89 0.01 -15.66 23.48
N TYR A 90 -0.22 -16.53 22.49
CA TYR A 90 -0.06 -17.99 22.66
C TYR A 90 1.40 -18.41 22.92
N THR A 91 2.37 -17.68 22.37
CA THR A 91 3.81 -17.97 22.51
C THR A 91 4.45 -17.37 23.77
N LYS A 92 3.76 -16.47 24.49
CA LYS A 92 4.20 -15.91 25.78
C LYS A 92 3.69 -16.69 27.01
N ILE A 93 2.94 -17.77 26.82
CA ILE A 93 2.49 -18.65 27.90
C ILE A 93 3.52 -19.78 28.02
N ASP A 94 4.42 -19.67 29.00
CA ASP A 94 5.47 -20.65 29.30
C ASP A 94 4.92 -22.08 29.49
N VAL A 95 5.05 -22.88 28.43
CA VAL A 95 5.35 -24.31 28.54
C VAL A 95 6.59 -24.56 27.69
N HIS A 96 7.73 -24.60 28.37
CA HIS A 96 9.03 -24.95 27.83
C HIS A 96 8.99 -26.41 27.34
N PRO A 97 9.22 -26.73 26.05
CA PRO A 97 9.58 -28.09 25.67
C PRO A 97 11.07 -28.31 25.98
N ASP A 98 11.34 -29.36 26.75
CA ASP A 98 12.66 -29.90 27.09
C ASP A 98 13.53 -30.14 25.83
N PRO A 99 14.78 -29.66 25.80
CA PRO A 99 15.63 -29.66 24.62
C PRO A 99 16.61 -30.85 24.51
N GLU A 100 16.21 -32.14 24.58
CA GLU A 100 17.04 -33.26 24.06
C GLU A 100 16.18 -34.47 23.63
N GLY A 101 16.27 -35.05 22.42
CA GLY A 101 17.10 -34.72 21.26
C GLY A 101 16.82 -35.62 20.05
N SER A 102 17.02 -35.07 18.85
CA SER A 102 17.58 -35.81 17.71
C SER A 102 18.28 -34.84 16.76
N LYS A 103 19.60 -35.03 16.65
CA LYS A 103 20.60 -34.26 15.88
C LYS A 103 20.54 -34.74 14.41
N ARG A 104 20.90 -34.05 13.32
CA ARG A 104 22.02 -33.17 12.94
C ARG A 104 21.60 -32.51 11.61
N GLY A 105 21.73 -31.19 11.41
CA GLY A 105 22.92 -30.56 10.80
C GLY A 105 22.54 -29.92 9.46
N ARG A 106 22.34 -28.60 9.42
CA ARG A 106 22.05 -27.84 8.19
C ARG A 106 23.41 -27.47 7.53
N PRO A 107 23.65 -27.76 6.24
CA PRO A 107 24.88 -27.33 5.58
C PRO A 107 24.86 -25.82 5.30
N ILE A 108 26.06 -25.25 5.34
CA ILE A 108 26.45 -23.87 5.01
C ILE A 108 26.13 -23.49 3.57
#